data_AF-A0A3A4X090-F1
#
_entry.id   AF-A0A3A4X090-F1
#
_cell.length_a   1.000
_cell.length_b   1.000
_cell.length_c   1.000
_cell.angle_alpha   90.00
_cell.angle_beta   90.00
_cell.angle_gamma   90.00
#
_symmetry.space_group_name_H-M   'P 1'
#
loop_
_entity.id
_entity.type
_entity.pdbx_description
1 polymer ?
#
loop_
_entity_poly.entity_id
_entity_poly.type
_entity_poly.pdbx_seq_one_letter_code
_entity_poly.pdbx_strand_id
1 'polypeptide(L)'
;MKAHRRMRAEIPGEPLLFLCACAALGAKDGAYVKAPVDILVITAHPDDAEFGAAGSVARWIAEGRCAAYVVCTSGEKGTTDRTLAPEALLQMREQEQQAAADLLGVREVEFLRYP
;
A
#
# COMPACT_ATOMS: atom_id res chain seq x y z
N MET A 1 -24.55 -22.63 5.93
CA MET A 1 -24.28 -22.02 4.62
C MET A 1 -24.42 -20.50 4.75
N LYS A 2 -23.31 -19.77 4.95
CA LYS A 2 -23.33 -18.30 4.98
C LYS A 2 -23.41 -17.81 3.54
N ALA A 3 -24.42 -17.00 3.24
CA ALA A 3 -24.66 -16.48 1.91
C ALA A 3 -23.50 -15.59 1.46
N HIS A 4 -22.81 -16.00 0.40
CA HIS A 4 -21.92 -15.14 -0.38
C HIS A 4 -22.77 -14.03 -1.02
N ARG A 5 -22.78 -12.83 -0.43
CA ARG A 5 -23.31 -11.64 -1.08
C ARG A 5 -22.33 -11.24 -2.18
N ARG A 6 -22.45 -11.84 -3.36
CA ARG A 6 -21.79 -11.37 -4.58
C ARG A 6 -22.42 -10.04 -4.96
N MET A 7 -21.79 -8.93 -4.59
CA MET A 7 -22.13 -7.64 -5.14
C MET A 7 -21.56 -7.60 -6.56
N ARG A 8 -22.43 -7.66 -7.56
CA ARG A 8 -22.06 -7.54 -8.97
C ARG A 8 -21.54 -6.12 -9.20
N ALA A 9 -20.31 -5.98 -9.66
CA ALA A 9 -19.81 -4.73 -10.21
C ALA A 9 -20.33 -4.63 -11.65
N GLU A 10 -21.39 -3.86 -11.85
CA GLU A 10 -21.69 -3.23 -13.14
C GLU A 10 -21.21 -1.78 -13.03
N ILE A 11 -20.25 -1.35 -13.87
CA ILE A 11 -19.92 0.06 -13.99
C ILE A 11 -19.60 0.39 -15.45
N PRO A 12 -20.51 1.09 -16.16
CA PRO A 12 -20.16 1.93 -17.29
C PRO A 12 -20.14 3.41 -16.85
N GLY A 13 -19.01 4.10 -17.06
CA GLY A 13 -19.04 5.53 -17.42
C GLY A 13 -18.58 6.60 -16.44
N GLU A 14 -18.05 6.31 -15.25
CA GLU A 14 -17.55 7.36 -14.34
C GLU A 14 -16.03 7.28 -14.14
N PRO A 15 -15.28 8.41 -14.10
CA PRO A 15 -13.85 8.39 -13.93
C PRO A 15 -13.50 7.87 -12.53
N LEU A 16 -12.65 6.85 -12.47
CA LEU A 16 -12.17 6.21 -11.24
C LEU A 16 -11.51 7.24 -10.30
N LEU A 17 -12.28 7.82 -9.40
CA LEU A 17 -11.80 8.19 -8.09
C LEU A 17 -12.15 7.03 -7.15
N PHE A 18 -11.37 5.94 -7.22
CA PHE A 18 -11.49 4.81 -6.29
C PHE A 18 -10.89 5.23 -4.94
N LEU A 19 -11.45 6.27 -4.34
CA LEU A 19 -11.10 6.70 -3.01
C LEU A 19 -11.59 5.57 -2.09
N CYS A 20 -10.67 4.78 -1.55
CA CYS A 20 -10.97 3.92 -0.42
C CYS A 20 -11.64 4.83 0.63
N ALA A 21 -12.94 4.64 0.87
CA ALA A 21 -13.74 5.48 1.76
C ALA A 21 -13.35 5.34 3.25
N CYS A 22 -12.15 4.84 3.56
CA CYS A 22 -11.60 4.72 4.90
C CYS A 22 -11.02 6.03 5.47
N ALA A 23 -11.07 7.14 4.72
CA ALA A 23 -10.67 8.45 5.22
C ALA A 23 -11.71 9.04 6.17
N ALA A 24 -11.66 8.62 7.46
CA ALA A 24 -12.13 9.27 8.69
C ALA A 24 -12.55 8.15 9.69
N LEU A 25 -12.14 8.13 10.95
CA LEU A 25 -12.37 9.08 12.05
C LEU A 25 -11.35 8.72 13.16
N GLY A 26 -10.68 9.65 13.85
CA GLY A 26 -11.26 10.51 14.89
C GLY A 26 -10.74 10.06 16.25
N ALA A 27 -9.82 10.83 16.84
CA ALA A 27 -9.22 10.55 18.15
C ALA A 27 -10.28 10.48 19.25
N LYS A 28 -10.38 9.34 19.93
CA LYS A 28 -11.00 9.25 21.25
C LYS A 28 -9.90 8.89 22.25
N ASP A 29 -9.79 9.70 23.29
CA ASP A 29 -9.02 9.40 24.51
C ASP A 29 -7.47 9.45 24.40
N GLY A 30 -6.93 10.28 23.51
CA GLY A 30 -5.48 10.56 23.47
C GLY A 30 -4.61 9.44 22.88
N ALA A 31 -5.24 8.37 22.37
CA ALA A 31 -4.57 7.33 21.60
C ALA A 31 -4.84 7.54 20.10
N TYR A 32 -3.79 7.68 19.29
CA TYR A 32 -3.89 7.64 17.83
C TYR A 32 -4.14 6.18 17.39
N VAL A 33 -5.40 5.75 17.41
CA VAL A 33 -5.78 4.43 16.90
C VAL A 33 -6.16 4.59 15.43
N LYS A 34 -5.22 4.26 14.55
CA LYS A 34 -5.48 4.17 13.12
C LYS A 34 -6.55 3.11 12.87
N ALA A 35 -7.46 3.37 11.91
CA ALA A 35 -8.49 2.41 11.56
C ALA A 35 -7.87 1.05 11.18
N PRO A 36 -8.49 -0.09 11.55
CA PRO A 36 -7.96 -1.40 11.20
C PRO A 36 -7.83 -1.57 9.66
N VAL A 37 -6.88 -2.39 9.22
CA VAL A 37 -6.80 -2.89 7.84
C VAL A 37 -7.32 -4.31 7.77
N ASP A 38 -7.86 -4.70 6.61
CA ASP A 38 -8.21 -6.09 6.32
C ASP A 38 -6.98 -6.90 5.88
N ILE A 39 -6.02 -6.23 5.24
CA ILE A 39 -4.84 -6.84 4.63
C ILE A 39 -3.60 -6.06 5.03
N LEU A 40 -2.59 -6.79 5.48
CA LEU A 40 -1.25 -6.26 5.73
C LEU A 40 -0.26 -7.03 4.84
N VAL A 41 0.46 -6.31 3.98
CA VAL A 41 1.54 -6.88 3.18
C VAL A 41 2.86 -6.45 3.81
N ILE A 42 3.71 -7.42 4.14
CA ILE A 42 5.02 -7.17 4.74
C ILE A 42 6.08 -7.63 3.74
N THR A 43 6.99 -6.73 3.38
CA THR A 43 8.06 -7.01 2.41
C THR A 43 9.42 -6.55 2.90
N ALA A 44 10.49 -7.10 2.31
CA ALA A 44 11.84 -6.75 2.70
C ALA A 44 12.23 -5.39 2.12
N HIS A 45 11.96 -5.16 0.83
CA HIS A 45 12.37 -3.98 0.10
C HIS A 45 11.18 -3.31 -0.59
N PRO A 46 11.32 -2.02 -0.95
CA PRO A 46 10.43 -1.39 -1.94
C PRO A 46 10.41 -2.25 -3.20
N ASP A 47 9.32 -2.37 -3.95
CA ASP A 47 9.12 -3.22 -5.16
C ASP A 47 8.68 -4.68 -4.94
N ASP A 48 9.02 -5.29 -3.80
CA ASP A 48 8.71 -6.70 -3.52
C ASP A 48 7.19 -6.96 -3.54
N ALA A 49 6.38 -5.99 -3.08
CA ALA A 49 4.93 -6.10 -3.06
C ALA A 49 4.35 -6.04 -4.48
N GLU A 50 4.94 -5.20 -5.33
CA GLU A 50 4.56 -5.03 -6.72
C GLU A 50 4.81 -6.31 -7.52
N PHE A 51 5.96 -6.95 -7.32
CA PHE A 51 6.28 -8.21 -7.99
C PHE A 51 5.51 -9.42 -7.41
N GLY A 52 5.33 -9.46 -6.09
CA GLY A 52 4.78 -10.64 -5.40
C GLY A 52 3.27 -10.65 -5.27
N ALA A 53 2.64 -9.50 -5.08
CA ALA A 53 1.27 -9.43 -4.56
C ALA A 53 0.38 -8.33 -5.17
N ALA A 54 0.88 -7.43 -6.02
CA ALA A 54 0.09 -6.30 -6.55
C ALA A 54 -1.24 -6.72 -7.16
N GLY A 55 -1.28 -7.77 -7.97
CA GLY A 55 -2.53 -8.25 -8.59
C GLY A 55 -3.57 -8.70 -7.56
N SER A 56 -3.12 -9.35 -6.47
CA SER A 56 -4.00 -9.75 -5.38
C SER A 56 -4.49 -8.55 -4.58
N VAL A 57 -3.59 -7.62 -4.25
CA VAL A 57 -3.91 -6.38 -3.53
C VAL A 57 -4.91 -5.54 -4.32
N ALA A 58 -4.65 -5.29 -5.60
CA ALA A 58 -5.56 -4.56 -6.49
C ALA A 58 -6.95 -5.19 -6.52
N ARG A 59 -7.03 -6.52 -6.65
CA ARG A 59 -8.30 -7.25 -6.63
C ARG A 59 -9.02 -7.06 -5.30
N TRP A 60 -8.34 -7.20 -4.17
CA TRP A 60 -8.96 -7.07 -2.85
C TRP A 60 -9.45 -5.66 -2.57
N ILE A 61 -8.70 -4.64 -3.00
CA ILE A 61 -9.12 -3.24 -2.92
C ILE A 61 -10.37 -3.01 -3.79
N ALA A 62 -10.40 -3.58 -5.01
CA ALA A 62 -11.60 -3.54 -5.87
C ALA A 62 -12.81 -4.28 -5.26
N GLU A 63 -12.58 -5.28 -4.40
CA GLU A 63 -13.61 -5.96 -3.60
C GLU A 63 -14.04 -5.15 -2.36
N GLY A 64 -13.47 -3.95 -2.14
CA GLY A 64 -13.80 -3.04 -1.04
C GLY A 64 -13.02 -3.27 0.26
N ARG A 65 -11.91 -4.01 0.21
CA ARG A 65 -11.04 -4.26 1.38
C ARG A 65 -9.98 -3.16 1.51
N CYS A 66 -9.55 -2.91 2.74
CA CYS A 66 -8.46 -1.98 3.02
C CYS A 66 -7.12 -2.71 3.18
N ALA A 67 -6.11 -2.30 2.42
CA ALA A 67 -4.75 -2.81 2.51
C ALA A 67 -3.76 -1.74 3.01
N ALA A 68 -2.73 -2.17 3.75
CA ALA A 68 -1.55 -1.38 4.08
C ALA A 68 -0.28 -2.20 3.88
N TYR A 69 0.83 -1.52 3.61
CA TYR A 69 2.15 -2.11 3.42
C TYR A 69 3.06 -1.76 4.59
N VAL A 70 3.92 -2.72 4.96
CA VAL A 70 5.06 -2.51 5.83
C VAL A 70 6.30 -2.98 5.07
N VAL A 71 7.23 -2.06 4.84
CA VAL A 71 8.46 -2.33 4.11
C VAL A 71 9.61 -2.26 5.11
N CYS A 72 10.33 -3.37 5.27
CA CYS A 72 11.34 -3.50 6.31
C CYS A 72 12.54 -2.59 6.09
N THR A 73 12.94 -2.38 4.83
CA THR A 73 14.09 -1.55 4.43
C THR A 73 13.65 -0.45 3.47
N SER A 74 14.55 0.48 3.15
CA SER A 74 14.29 1.47 2.10
C SER A 74 15.05 1.18 0.80
N GLY A 75 15.71 0.02 0.71
CA GLY A 75 16.31 -0.46 -0.54
C GLY A 75 17.53 0.32 -1.01
N GLU A 76 18.26 0.98 -0.10
CA GLU A 76 19.39 1.88 -0.37
C GLU A 76 20.65 1.21 -0.95
N LYS A 77 20.64 -0.13 -1.07
CA LYS A 77 21.69 -0.94 -1.71
C LYS A 77 21.25 -1.52 -3.07
N GLY A 78 20.05 -1.18 -3.54
CA GLY A 78 19.44 -1.75 -4.74
C GLY A 78 19.97 -1.20 -6.08
N THR A 79 21.23 -0.81 -6.15
CA THR A 79 21.83 -0.26 -7.38
C THR A 79 23.22 -0.84 -7.66
N THR A 80 23.58 -0.91 -8.93
CA THR A 80 24.95 -1.21 -9.38
C THR A 80 25.78 0.05 -9.59
N ASP A 81 25.15 1.23 -9.61
CA ASP A 81 25.81 2.52 -9.75
C ASP A 81 26.46 2.95 -8.43
N ARG A 82 27.80 2.97 -8.40
CA ARG A 82 28.58 3.36 -7.23
C ARG A 82 28.67 4.87 -7.02
N THR A 83 28.21 5.67 -7.99
CA THR A 83 28.20 7.13 -7.88
C THR A 83 26.95 7.65 -7.17
N LEU A 84 25.90 6.83 -7.08
CA LEU A 84 24.67 7.16 -6.39
C LEU A 84 24.85 6.99 -4.87
N ALA A 85 24.62 8.07 -4.12
CA ALA A 85 24.64 8.02 -2.67
C ALA A 85 23.48 7.16 -2.13
N PRO A 86 23.69 6.29 -1.13
CA PRO A 86 22.63 5.48 -0.54
C PRO A 86 21.42 6.30 -0.06
N GLU A 87 21.65 7.49 0.50
CA GLU A 87 20.59 8.38 0.97
C GLU A 87 19.71 8.90 -0.17
N ALA A 88 20.31 9.16 -1.34
CA ALA A 88 19.56 9.58 -2.51
C ALA A 88 18.72 8.43 -3.09
N LEU A 89 19.28 7.20 -3.11
CA LEU A 89 18.55 6.02 -3.56
C LEU A 89 17.40 5.68 -2.62
N LEU A 90 17.62 5.76 -1.30
CA LEU A 90 16.59 5.58 -0.28
C LEU A 90 15.38 6.48 -0.55
N GLN A 91 15.62 7.79 -0.70
CA GLN A 91 14.55 8.77 -0.92
C GLN A 91 13.78 8.49 -2.21
N MET A 92 14.50 8.15 -3.29
CA MET A 92 13.91 7.80 -4.57
C MET A 92 13.00 6.57 -4.43
N ARG A 93 13.47 5.49 -3.81
CA ARG A 93 12.70 4.24 -3.70
C ARG A 93 11.51 4.36 -2.76
N GLU A 94 11.62 5.12 -1.66
CA GLU A 94 10.46 5.40 -0.80
C GLU A 94 9.37 6.17 -1.58
N GLN A 95 9.76 7.14 -2.42
CA GLN A 95 8.84 7.88 -3.28
C GLN A 95 8.19 6.98 -4.36
N GLU A 96 8.98 6.13 -5.01
CA GLU A 96 8.49 5.17 -6.01
C GLU A 96 7.47 4.21 -5.41
N GLN A 97 7.77 3.65 -4.23
CA GLN A 97 6.88 2.73 -3.53
C GLN A 97 5.59 3.42 -3.06
N GLN A 98 5.67 4.66 -2.59
CA GLN A 98 4.47 5.43 -2.23
C GLN A 98 3.60 5.69 -3.47
N ALA A 99 4.21 6.08 -4.60
CA ALA A 99 3.47 6.29 -5.85
C ALA A 99 2.82 4.98 -6.36
N ALA A 100 3.51 3.84 -6.25
CA ALA A 100 2.95 2.54 -6.61
C ALA A 100 1.78 2.14 -5.69
N ALA A 101 1.92 2.36 -4.38
CA ALA A 101 0.87 2.12 -3.40
C ALA A 101 -0.38 3.00 -3.67
N ASP A 102 -0.17 4.28 -3.96
CA ASP A 102 -1.24 5.23 -4.30
C ASP A 102 -1.99 4.79 -5.57
N LEU A 103 -1.27 4.31 -6.59
CA LEU A 103 -1.87 3.80 -7.82
C LEU A 103 -2.77 2.59 -7.57
N LEU A 104 -2.37 1.70 -6.65
CA LEU A 104 -3.13 0.51 -6.28
C LEU A 104 -4.30 0.81 -5.32
N GLY A 105 -4.33 2.00 -4.71
CA GLY A 105 -5.29 2.37 -3.67
C GLY A 105 -4.95 1.80 -2.29
N VAL A 106 -3.69 1.45 -2.06
CA VAL A 106 -3.18 1.03 -0.74
C VAL A 106 -3.25 2.24 0.18
N ARG A 107 -3.79 2.05 1.39
CA ARG A 107 -4.08 3.18 2.30
C ARG A 107 -2.82 3.82 2.85
N GLU A 108 -1.80 3.00 3.09
CA GLU A 108 -0.61 3.41 3.82
C GLU A 108 0.56 2.49 3.51
N VAL A 109 1.75 3.09 3.48
CA VAL A 109 3.03 2.40 3.47
C VAL A 109 3.82 2.87 4.68
N GLU A 110 4.23 1.93 5.52
CA GLU A 110 5.14 2.20 6.65
C GLU A 110 6.53 1.63 6.34
N PHE A 111 7.54 2.49 6.36
CA PHE A 111 8.94 2.08 6.20
C PHE A 111 9.60 1.91 7.57
N LEU A 112 10.07 0.71 7.88
CA LEU A 112 10.78 0.44 9.14
C LEU A 112 12.24 0.91 9.10
N ARG A 113 12.80 1.09 7.89
CA ARG A 113 14.15 1.58 7.63
C ARG A 113 15.24 0.78 8.36
N TYR A 114 15.09 -0.53 8.41
CA TYR A 114 16.17 -1.42 8.85
C TYR A 114 17.31 -1.45 7.83
N PRO A 115 18.56 -1.69 8.29
CA PRO A 115 19.77 -1.65 7.46
C PRO A 115 19.97 -2.87 6.55
#